data_AF-A0A1B9LE23-F1
#
_entry.id   AF-A0A1B9LE23-F1
#
_cell.length_a   1.000
_cell.length_b   1.000
_cell.length_c   1.000
_cell.angle_alpha   90.00
_cell.angle_beta   90.00
_cell.angle_gamma   90.00
#
_symmetry.space_group_name_H-M   'P 1'
#
loop_
_entity.id
_entity.type
_entity.pdbx_description
1 polymer ?
#
loop_
_entity_poly.entity_id
_entity_poly.type
_entity_poly.pdbx_seq_one_letter_code
_entity_poly.pdbx_strand_id
1 'polypeptide(L)'
;MPSKYRPQILGWIGDLDKGTQYITGADDRLLYANDNYCAFIRKIKSDQIFYLFISLISIIGLTFYIFFYFYFVVNLEPGVDNDEKIIDIVLLLGTITCFFALYLMIPECYQNLFTRRGSPIIFNRKTGKVYVNESYFFNFKSLRNPLTFLHPNKKRIKEYDWAYLQGVVVHNFSNYSLNTTILMVCKPHTHKTIDHILLDPLRIGVGSYMVWGWVNNFMCCNDLINLNAGKYKSEQEIQFKKEIIKGQGWPEWMVEA
;
A
#
# COMPACT_ATOMS: atom_id res chain seq x y z
N MET A 1 3.66 26.66 -0.50
CA MET A 1 5.09 26.80 -0.88
C MET A 1 5.44 25.63 -1.81
N PRO A 2 6.28 25.82 -2.84
CA PRO A 2 6.73 24.70 -3.66
C PRO A 2 7.53 23.71 -2.81
N SER A 3 7.23 22.42 -2.95
CA SER A 3 7.96 21.37 -2.23
C SER A 3 9.46 21.43 -2.49
N LYS A 4 10.24 21.15 -1.44
CA LYS A 4 11.69 21.02 -1.55
C LYS A 4 12.10 19.75 -2.28
N TYR A 5 11.26 18.72 -2.27
CA TYR A 5 11.56 17.38 -2.78
C TYR A 5 11.22 17.20 -4.25
N ARG A 6 12.08 16.48 -4.99
CA ARG A 6 11.99 16.30 -6.45
C ARG A 6 12.29 14.85 -6.88
N PRO A 7 11.55 14.29 -7.85
CA PRO A 7 10.42 14.90 -8.57
C PRO A 7 9.15 14.98 -7.71
N GLN A 8 8.27 15.94 -8.01
CA GLN A 8 6.97 16.03 -7.36
C GLN A 8 6.04 14.97 -7.96
N ILE A 9 5.29 14.28 -7.11
CA ILE A 9 4.22 13.37 -7.54
C ILE A 9 2.98 14.19 -7.88
N LEU A 10 2.20 13.71 -8.85
CA LEU A 10 0.89 14.24 -9.18
C LEU A 10 0.01 14.30 -7.91
N GLY A 11 -0.61 15.45 -7.65
CA GLY A 11 -1.53 15.63 -6.51
C GLY A 11 -0.86 16.15 -5.25
N TRP A 12 0.38 16.63 -5.31
CA TRP A 12 1.08 17.18 -4.16
C TRP A 12 0.27 18.24 -3.41
N ILE A 13 0.03 18.02 -2.12
CA ILE A 13 -0.63 19.00 -1.24
C ILE A 13 0.44 19.74 -0.42
N GLY A 14 1.33 19.00 0.24
CA GLY A 14 2.30 19.61 1.14
C GLY A 14 3.35 18.65 1.68
N ASP A 15 4.45 19.24 2.12
CA ASP A 15 5.55 18.56 2.79
C ASP A 15 5.19 18.43 4.28
N LEU A 16 5.42 17.25 4.86
CA LEU A 16 5.27 17.04 6.30
C LEU A 16 6.64 17.14 6.95
N ASP A 17 6.87 18.24 7.66
CA ASP A 17 8.11 18.44 8.40
C ASP A 17 8.22 17.51 9.61
N LYS A 18 9.45 17.09 9.91
CA LYS A 18 9.79 16.39 11.15
C LYS A 18 9.80 17.37 12.32
N GLY A 19 9.51 16.89 13.53
CA GLY A 19 9.36 17.73 14.73
C GLY A 19 8.05 17.52 15.48
N THR A 20 7.79 18.34 16.49
CA THR A 20 6.68 18.16 17.45
C THR A 20 5.33 18.54 16.83
N GLN A 21 4.74 17.61 16.08
CA GLN A 21 3.37 17.72 15.59
C GLN A 21 2.39 17.08 16.57
N TYR A 22 1.18 17.66 16.63
CA TYR A 22 0.10 17.34 17.55
C TYR A 22 -0.14 15.83 17.70
N ILE A 23 -0.13 15.40 18.96
CA ILE A 23 -0.37 14.02 19.38
C ILE A 23 -1.84 13.71 19.14
N THR A 24 -2.10 12.73 18.29
CA THR A 24 -3.40 12.05 18.23
C THR A 24 -3.18 10.60 18.64
N GLY A 25 -4.20 10.00 19.30
CA GLY A 25 -4.14 8.66 19.88
C GLY A 25 -3.69 7.56 18.90
N ALA A 26 -3.39 6.38 19.46
CA ALA A 26 -2.90 5.24 18.68
C ALA A 26 -3.85 4.90 17.52
N ASP A 27 -3.32 4.89 16.31
CA ASP A 27 -4.04 4.52 15.09
C ASP A 27 -4.40 3.02 15.09
N ASP A 28 -5.55 2.64 14.53
CA ASP A 28 -5.98 1.25 14.42
C ASP A 28 -5.05 0.37 13.57
N ARG A 29 -4.18 1.00 12.78
CA ARG A 29 -3.14 0.35 11.99
C ARG A 29 -1.84 0.13 12.75
N LEU A 30 -1.70 0.67 13.96
CA LEU A 30 -0.58 0.34 14.81
C LEU A 30 -0.71 -1.12 15.24
N LEU A 31 0.15 -1.96 14.68
CA LEU A 31 0.17 -3.39 14.96
C LEU A 31 0.85 -3.70 16.27
N TYR A 32 1.97 -3.01 16.53
CA TYR A 32 2.79 -3.19 17.72
C TYR A 32 3.67 -1.96 17.93
N ALA A 33 3.92 -1.59 19.18
CA ALA A 33 4.95 -0.62 19.55
C ALA A 33 5.54 -1.01 20.91
N ASN A 34 6.84 -0.77 21.06
CA ASN A 34 7.54 -0.78 22.33
C ASN A 34 8.58 0.34 22.36
N ASP A 35 9.46 0.32 23.34
CA ASP A 35 10.51 1.31 23.50
C ASP A 35 11.65 1.23 22.47
N ASN A 36 11.66 0.29 21.54
CA ASN A 36 12.73 0.15 20.56
C ASN A 36 12.21 0.30 19.13
N TYR A 37 11.04 -0.27 18.84
CA TYR A 37 10.45 -0.27 17.51
C TYR A 37 8.92 -0.24 17.54
N CYS A 38 8.35 0.21 16.44
CA CYS A 38 6.92 0.11 16.16
C CYS A 38 6.66 -0.46 14.77
N ALA A 39 5.48 -1.02 14.57
CA ALA A 39 5.06 -1.63 13.32
C ALA A 39 3.66 -1.17 12.93
N PHE A 40 3.50 -0.73 11.68
CA PHE A 40 2.23 -0.30 11.10
C PHE A 40 1.79 -1.22 9.97
N ILE A 41 0.51 -1.59 9.94
CA ILE A 41 -0.10 -2.24 8.77
C ILE A 41 -0.53 -1.20 7.74
N ARG A 42 -0.44 -1.56 6.46
CA ARG A 42 -0.83 -0.66 5.36
C ARG A 42 -2.27 -0.89 4.90
N LYS A 43 -2.89 -2.02 5.25
CA LYS A 43 -4.28 -2.34 4.87
C LYS A 43 -5.03 -2.91 6.07
N ILE A 44 -6.22 -2.38 6.37
CA ILE A 44 -7.07 -2.89 7.44
C ILE A 44 -7.71 -4.21 6.99
N LYS A 45 -8.07 -5.07 7.95
CA LYS A 45 -8.71 -6.37 7.65
C LYS A 45 -9.99 -6.22 6.83
N SER A 46 -10.83 -5.23 7.18
CA SER A 46 -12.08 -4.94 6.45
C SER A 46 -11.81 -4.62 4.98
N ASP A 47 -10.88 -3.67 4.73
CA ASP A 47 -10.51 -3.28 3.37
C ASP A 47 -9.96 -4.47 2.57
N GLN A 48 -9.06 -5.26 3.17
CA GLN A 48 -8.51 -6.44 2.51
C GLN A 48 -9.60 -7.42 2.06
N ILE A 49 -10.59 -7.68 2.91
CA ILE A 49 -11.72 -8.56 2.60
C ILE A 49 -12.61 -7.93 1.51
N PHE A 50 -12.91 -6.64 1.63
CA PHE A 50 -13.76 -5.93 0.69
C PHE A 50 -13.17 -5.92 -0.73
N TYR A 51 -11.90 -5.51 -0.89
CA TYR A 51 -11.23 -5.50 -2.18
C TYR A 51 -11.00 -6.92 -2.74
N LEU A 52 -10.84 -7.91 -1.87
CA LEU A 52 -10.81 -9.32 -2.29
C LEU A 52 -12.13 -9.74 -2.94
N PHE A 53 -13.27 -9.46 -2.31
CA PHE A 53 -14.56 -9.82 -2.86
C PHE A 53 -14.87 -9.10 -4.17
N ILE A 54 -14.59 -7.80 -4.25
CA ILE A 54 -14.79 -7.03 -5.48
C ILE A 54 -13.96 -7.61 -6.62
N SER A 55 -12.67 -7.88 -6.37
CA SER A 55 -11.79 -8.42 -7.40
C SER A 55 -12.19 -9.84 -7.83
N LEU A 56 -12.62 -10.71 -6.90
CA LEU A 56 -13.14 -12.04 -7.22
C LEU A 56 -14.42 -11.98 -8.07
N ILE A 57 -15.42 -11.20 -7.66
CA ILE A 57 -16.68 -11.05 -8.40
C ILE A 57 -16.40 -10.49 -9.80
N SER A 58 -15.52 -9.50 -9.89
CA SER A 58 -15.12 -8.90 -11.17
C SER A 58 -14.44 -9.93 -12.07
N ILE A 59 -13.49 -10.72 -11.56
CA ILE A 59 -12.81 -11.76 -12.35
C ILE A 59 -13.81 -12.80 -12.86
N ILE A 60 -14.74 -13.26 -12.02
CA ILE A 60 -15.75 -14.24 -12.41
C ILE A 60 -16.64 -13.67 -13.52
N GLY A 61 -17.17 -12.44 -13.33
CA GLY A 61 -18.04 -11.78 -14.31
C GLY A 61 -17.35 -11.52 -15.64
N LEU A 62 -16.11 -11.04 -15.61
CA LEU A 62 -15.32 -10.77 -16.82
C LEU A 62 -14.99 -12.07 -17.57
N THR A 63 -14.62 -13.13 -16.85
CA THR A 63 -14.34 -14.45 -17.46
C THR A 63 -15.59 -15.05 -18.09
N PHE A 64 -16.74 -14.92 -17.43
CA PHE A 64 -18.02 -15.37 -17.96
C PHE A 64 -18.41 -14.64 -19.25
N TYR A 65 -18.23 -13.30 -19.29
CA TYR A 65 -18.47 -12.51 -20.50
C TYR A 65 -17.56 -12.96 -21.66
N ILE A 66 -16.27 -13.15 -21.41
CA ILE A 66 -15.32 -13.62 -22.43
C ILE A 66 -15.72 -15.00 -22.97
N PHE A 67 -16.11 -15.91 -22.08
CA PHE A 67 -16.60 -17.24 -22.49
C PHE A 67 -17.85 -17.14 -23.36
N PHE A 68 -18.81 -16.30 -22.97
CA PHE A 68 -20.04 -16.06 -23.75
C PHE A 68 -19.73 -15.47 -25.13
N TYR A 69 -18.78 -14.53 -25.22
CA TYR A 69 -18.33 -13.98 -26.49
C TYR A 69 -17.74 -15.05 -27.41
N PHE A 70 -16.85 -15.92 -26.90
CA PHE A 70 -16.31 -17.01 -27.72
C PHE A 70 -17.38 -18.02 -28.14
N TYR A 71 -18.33 -18.33 -27.26
CA TYR A 71 -19.48 -19.17 -27.62
C TYR A 71 -20.31 -18.52 -28.74
N PHE A 72 -20.58 -17.22 -28.64
CA PHE A 72 -21.30 -16.45 -29.67
C PHE A 72 -20.57 -16.50 -31.02
N VAL A 73 -19.27 -16.21 -31.05
CA VAL A 73 -18.45 -16.21 -32.28
C VAL A 73 -18.37 -17.59 -32.95
N VAL A 74 -18.38 -18.68 -32.17
CA VAL A 74 -18.27 -20.04 -32.72
C VAL A 74 -19.61 -20.57 -33.25
N ASN A 75 -20.73 -20.21 -32.61
CA ASN A 75 -22.03 -20.82 -32.91
C ASN A 75 -22.95 -19.96 -33.77
N LEU A 76 -22.63 -18.68 -33.97
CA LEU A 76 -23.46 -17.76 -34.74
C LEU A 76 -22.70 -17.25 -35.97
N GLU A 77 -23.43 -17.14 -37.08
CA GLU A 77 -22.90 -16.54 -38.29
C GLU A 77 -22.67 -15.04 -38.09
N PRO A 78 -21.60 -14.46 -38.65
CA PRO A 78 -21.31 -13.04 -38.52
C PRO A 78 -22.40 -12.21 -39.19
N GLY A 79 -22.69 -11.05 -38.60
CA GLY A 79 -23.75 -10.15 -39.06
C GLY A 79 -23.59 -9.76 -40.54
N VAL A 80 -24.67 -9.90 -41.30
CA VAL A 80 -24.67 -9.57 -42.74
C VAL A 80 -25.05 -8.10 -42.94
N ASP A 81 -26.02 -7.63 -42.15
CA ASP A 81 -26.53 -6.27 -42.18
C ASP A 81 -25.66 -5.31 -41.36
N ASN A 82 -25.76 -4.00 -41.66
CA ASN A 82 -24.96 -2.98 -40.99
C ASN A 82 -25.22 -2.92 -39.48
N ASP A 83 -26.46 -3.13 -39.05
CA ASP A 83 -26.83 -3.11 -37.63
C ASP A 83 -26.23 -4.29 -36.87
N GLU A 84 -26.22 -5.48 -37.48
CA GLU A 84 -25.60 -6.68 -36.91
C GLU A 84 -24.07 -6.54 -36.82
N LYS A 85 -23.43 -5.97 -37.86
CA LYS A 85 -21.98 -5.66 -37.84
C LYS A 85 -21.61 -4.68 -36.74
N ILE A 86 -22.46 -3.69 -36.45
CA ILE A 86 -22.22 -2.76 -35.33
C ILE A 86 -22.25 -3.53 -34.00
N ILE A 87 -23.19 -4.45 -33.82
CA ILE A 87 -23.28 -5.30 -32.62
C ILE A 87 -22.00 -6.14 -32.46
N ASP A 88 -21.52 -6.76 -33.53
CA ASP A 88 -20.29 -7.57 -33.53
C ASP A 88 -19.05 -6.75 -33.12
N ILE A 89 -18.92 -5.51 -33.63
CA ILE A 89 -17.83 -4.60 -33.27
C ILE A 89 -17.91 -4.19 -31.80
N VAL A 90 -19.11 -3.89 -31.29
CA VAL A 90 -19.32 -3.52 -29.88
C VAL A 90 -18.94 -4.68 -28.95
N LEU A 91 -19.33 -5.92 -29.30
CA LEU A 91 -18.95 -7.12 -28.55
C LEU A 91 -17.44 -7.37 -28.56
N LEU A 92 -16.77 -7.14 -29.69
CA LEU A 92 -15.31 -7.25 -29.79
C LEU A 92 -14.60 -6.23 -28.88
N LEU A 93 -15.02 -4.95 -28.93
CA LEU A 93 -14.48 -3.89 -28.08
C LEU A 93 -14.73 -4.15 -26.59
N GLY A 94 -15.91 -4.69 -26.26
CA GLY A 94 -16.25 -5.16 -24.91
C GLY A 94 -15.25 -6.20 -24.42
N THR A 95 -14.96 -7.21 -25.25
CA THR A 95 -14.02 -8.29 -24.93
C THR A 95 -12.60 -7.78 -24.71
N ILE A 96 -12.10 -6.86 -25.56
CA ILE A 96 -10.80 -6.22 -25.38
C ILE A 96 -10.73 -5.47 -24.05
N THR A 97 -11.81 -4.74 -23.72
CA THR A 97 -11.92 -4.02 -22.44
C THR A 97 -11.91 -4.98 -21.25
N CYS A 98 -12.56 -6.15 -21.38
CA CYS A 98 -12.54 -7.19 -20.34
C CYS A 98 -11.13 -7.75 -20.10
N PHE A 99 -10.33 -7.97 -21.15
CA PHE A 99 -8.93 -8.39 -20.97
C PHE A 99 -8.10 -7.34 -20.23
N PHE A 100 -8.28 -6.05 -20.57
CA PHE A 100 -7.62 -4.97 -19.85
C PHE A 100 -8.06 -4.88 -18.38
N ALA A 101 -9.36 -5.04 -18.12
CA ALA A 101 -9.89 -5.08 -16.76
C ALA A 101 -9.34 -6.28 -15.97
N LEU A 102 -9.25 -7.47 -16.56
CA LEU A 102 -8.63 -8.65 -15.93
C LEU A 102 -7.16 -8.43 -15.60
N TYR A 103 -6.41 -7.78 -16.49
CA TYR A 103 -5.00 -7.43 -16.25
C TYR A 103 -4.82 -6.57 -15.00
N LEU A 104 -5.80 -5.73 -14.65
CA LEU A 104 -5.79 -4.93 -13.42
C LEU A 104 -6.31 -5.69 -12.20
N MET A 105 -7.39 -6.48 -12.37
CA MET A 105 -8.09 -7.15 -11.27
C MET A 105 -7.35 -8.38 -10.72
N ILE A 106 -6.67 -9.15 -11.58
CA ILE A 106 -5.90 -10.34 -11.15
C ILE A 106 -4.81 -9.95 -10.13
N PRO A 107 -3.97 -8.92 -10.38
CA PRO A 107 -3.07 -8.35 -9.38
C PRO A 107 -3.75 -7.99 -8.06
N GLU A 108 -4.88 -7.27 -8.10
CA GLU A 108 -5.59 -6.84 -6.89
C GLU A 108 -6.11 -8.04 -6.08
N CYS A 109 -6.70 -9.03 -6.75
CA CYS A 109 -7.15 -10.27 -6.11
C CYS A 109 -5.98 -11.00 -5.45
N TYR A 110 -4.89 -11.18 -6.19
CA TYR A 110 -3.71 -11.89 -5.72
C TYR A 110 -3.06 -11.20 -4.51
N GLN A 111 -2.96 -9.87 -4.54
CA GLN A 111 -2.49 -9.09 -3.40
C GLN A 111 -3.33 -9.36 -2.16
N ASN A 112 -4.65 -9.31 -2.28
CA ASN A 112 -5.55 -9.44 -1.15
C ASN A 112 -5.66 -10.87 -0.62
N LEU A 113 -5.33 -11.89 -1.43
CA LEU A 113 -5.20 -13.28 -0.98
C LEU A 113 -3.90 -13.53 -0.23
N PHE A 114 -2.77 -13.07 -0.77
CA PHE A 114 -1.45 -13.55 -0.32
C PHE A 114 -0.68 -12.54 0.54
N THR A 115 -0.96 -11.23 0.43
CA THR A 115 -0.30 -10.26 1.30
C THR A 115 -1.05 -10.14 2.63
N ARG A 116 -0.37 -10.44 3.74
CA ARG A 116 -0.92 -10.18 5.07
C ARG A 116 -0.98 -8.67 5.31
N ARG A 117 -2.16 -8.06 5.18
CA ARG A 117 -2.46 -6.66 5.57
C ARG A 117 -1.50 -5.63 4.97
N GLY A 118 -1.05 -5.91 3.75
CA GLY A 118 -0.18 -5.05 2.99
C GLY A 118 1.29 -5.03 3.41
N SER A 119 1.78 -6.01 4.18
CA SER A 119 3.16 -6.08 4.73
C SER A 119 3.50 -4.89 5.64
N PRO A 120 3.84 -5.13 6.91
CA PRO A 120 4.04 -4.04 7.86
C PRO A 120 5.28 -3.20 7.50
N ILE A 121 5.25 -1.93 7.91
CA ILE A 121 6.44 -1.07 7.98
C ILE A 121 6.90 -1.08 9.42
N ILE A 122 8.18 -1.38 9.65
CA ILE A 122 8.78 -1.39 10.99
C ILE A 122 9.72 -0.20 11.12
N PHE A 123 9.51 0.62 12.14
CA PHE A 123 10.39 1.73 12.49
C PHE A 123 11.13 1.38 13.76
N ASN A 124 12.46 1.39 13.73
CA ASN A 124 13.31 1.16 14.90
C ASN A 124 13.97 2.48 15.29
N ARG A 125 13.58 3.01 16.46
CA ARG A 125 14.09 4.29 16.97
C ARG A 125 15.51 4.17 17.54
N LYS A 126 15.89 2.99 18.05
CA LYS A 126 17.22 2.74 18.60
C LYS A 126 18.29 2.72 17.52
N THR A 127 18.00 2.14 16.36
CA THR A 127 18.90 2.14 15.21
C THR A 127 18.71 3.33 14.28
N GLY A 128 17.57 4.04 14.37
CA GLY A 128 17.22 5.12 13.44
C GLY A 128 16.86 4.60 12.05
N LYS A 129 16.44 3.34 11.92
CA LYS A 129 16.19 2.66 10.64
C LYS A 129 14.72 2.33 10.45
N VAL A 130 14.32 2.28 9.18
CA VAL A 130 12.98 1.91 8.74
C VAL A 130 13.08 0.73 7.80
N TYR A 131 12.38 -0.34 8.14
CA TYR A 131 12.36 -1.57 7.38
C TYR A 131 11.01 -1.71 6.68
N VAL A 132 11.06 -1.82 5.36
CA VAL A 132 9.88 -1.97 4.53
C VAL A 132 9.98 -3.28 3.77
N ASN A 133 8.98 -4.13 3.91
CA ASN A 133 8.82 -5.26 3.03
C ASN A 133 8.02 -4.80 1.80
N GLU A 134 8.74 -4.50 0.73
CA GLU A 134 8.14 -4.26 -0.56
C GLU A 134 7.73 -5.59 -1.18
N SER A 135 6.48 -5.99 -0.94
CA SER A 135 5.81 -6.88 -1.88
C SER A 135 5.53 -6.11 -3.17
N TYR A 136 5.54 -6.85 -4.30
CA TYR A 136 5.32 -6.39 -5.68
C TYR A 136 4.23 -5.31 -5.86
N PHE A 137 3.22 -5.30 -4.99
CA PHE A 137 2.01 -4.52 -5.11
C PHE A 137 2.08 -3.07 -4.59
N PHE A 138 3.05 -2.74 -3.73
CA PHE A 138 3.13 -1.41 -3.11
C PHE A 138 4.11 -0.46 -3.80
N ASN A 139 4.74 -0.89 -4.89
CA ASN A 139 5.60 -0.04 -5.68
C ASN A 139 4.74 0.81 -6.63
N PHE A 140 4.81 2.14 -6.50
CA PHE A 140 4.02 3.11 -7.27
C PHE A 140 4.45 3.21 -8.76
N LYS A 141 5.42 2.40 -9.22
CA LYS A 141 5.86 2.44 -10.62
C LYS A 141 4.75 1.95 -11.57
N SER A 142 4.52 2.76 -12.62
CA SER A 142 3.42 2.64 -13.59
C SER A 142 3.38 1.34 -14.39
N LEU A 143 4.48 0.58 -14.48
CA LEU A 143 4.51 -0.72 -15.14
C LEU A 143 5.00 -1.79 -14.17
N ARG A 144 4.07 -2.61 -13.67
CA ARG A 144 4.38 -3.72 -12.78
C ARG A 144 4.95 -4.87 -13.63
N ASN A 145 6.19 -5.28 -13.37
CA ASN A 145 6.82 -6.37 -14.13
C ASN A 145 6.15 -7.73 -13.79
N PRO A 146 5.53 -8.44 -14.74
CA PRO A 146 4.81 -9.69 -14.48
C PRO A 146 5.68 -10.81 -13.88
N LEU A 147 7.01 -10.78 -14.06
CA LEU A 147 7.90 -11.76 -13.43
C LEU A 147 7.99 -11.59 -11.91
N THR A 148 7.75 -10.37 -11.41
CA THR A 148 7.67 -10.10 -9.97
C THR A 148 6.31 -10.47 -9.36
N PHE A 149 5.27 -10.60 -10.18
CA PHE A 149 3.95 -11.11 -9.76
C PHE A 149 4.01 -12.59 -9.37
N LEU A 150 4.81 -13.39 -10.09
CA LEU A 150 4.93 -14.85 -9.88
C LEU A 150 5.66 -15.24 -8.58
N HIS A 151 6.23 -14.26 -7.86
CA HIS A 151 6.98 -14.49 -6.63
C HIS A 151 6.57 -13.53 -5.52
N PRO A 152 5.30 -13.50 -5.07
CA PRO A 152 4.86 -12.60 -3.99
C PRO A 152 5.56 -12.90 -2.66
N ASN A 153 5.96 -14.15 -2.47
CA ASN A 153 6.65 -14.63 -1.28
C ASN A 153 8.14 -14.27 -1.29
N LYS A 154 8.68 -13.80 -2.43
CA LYS A 154 10.05 -13.31 -2.53
C LYS A 154 10.10 -11.90 -1.93
N LYS A 155 10.29 -11.89 -0.61
CA LYS A 155 10.40 -10.69 0.21
C LYS A 155 11.55 -9.83 -0.27
N ARG A 156 11.31 -8.52 -0.30
CA ARG A 156 12.33 -7.50 -0.59
C ARG A 156 12.31 -6.56 0.59
N ILE A 157 12.99 -6.98 1.65
CA ILE A 157 13.16 -6.14 2.82
C ILE A 157 14.17 -5.07 2.42
N LYS A 158 13.69 -3.85 2.33
CA LYS A 158 14.50 -2.67 2.11
C LYS A 158 14.70 -1.97 3.44
N GLU A 159 15.92 -1.50 3.63
CA GLU A 159 16.35 -0.76 4.80
C GLU A 159 16.60 0.68 4.37
N TYR A 160 16.08 1.61 5.17
CA TYR A 160 16.22 3.04 4.94
C TYR A 160 16.56 3.74 6.25
N ASP A 161 17.41 4.76 6.19
CA ASP A 161 17.66 5.60 7.34
C ASP A 161 16.50 6.59 7.53
N TRP A 162 16.00 6.69 8.76
CA TRP A 162 14.96 7.64 9.13
C TRP A 162 15.36 9.08 8.79
N ALA A 163 16.64 9.42 8.89
CA ALA A 163 17.15 10.75 8.56
C ALA A 163 16.80 11.19 7.13
N TYR A 164 16.77 10.26 6.17
CA TYR A 164 16.54 10.54 4.74
C TYR A 164 15.10 10.29 4.28
N LEU A 165 14.20 9.87 5.17
CA LEU A 165 12.79 9.71 4.88
C LEU A 165 12.02 11.00 5.17
N GLN A 166 11.12 11.42 4.28
CA GLN A 166 10.23 12.54 4.54
C GLN A 166 8.77 12.19 4.24
N GLY A 167 7.85 12.61 5.12
CA GLY A 167 6.42 12.51 4.87
C GLY A 167 5.94 13.57 3.87
N VAL A 168 5.06 13.16 2.98
CA VAL A 168 4.40 14.03 1.99
C VAL A 168 2.94 13.64 1.91
N VAL A 169 2.07 14.65 1.83
CA VAL A 169 0.64 14.44 1.60
C VAL A 169 0.31 14.69 0.14
N VAL A 170 -0.39 13.72 -0.44
CA VAL A 170 -0.83 13.74 -1.84
C VAL A 170 -2.35 13.59 -1.87
N HIS A 171 -3.00 14.39 -2.70
CA HIS A 171 -4.41 14.30 -3.02
C HIS A 171 -4.65 13.07 -3.90
N ASN A 172 -5.62 12.24 -3.55
CA ASN A 172 -5.90 11.02 -4.31
C ASN A 172 -6.84 11.23 -5.52
N PHE A 173 -7.00 12.46 -5.99
CA PHE A 173 -7.85 12.86 -7.14
C PHE A 173 -9.28 12.28 -7.17
N SER A 174 -9.81 11.86 -6.02
CA SER A 174 -11.20 11.48 -5.88
C SER A 174 -12.08 12.71 -5.64
N ASN A 175 -13.39 12.60 -5.93
CA ASN A 175 -14.39 13.63 -5.58
C ASN A 175 -14.51 13.87 -4.07
N TYR A 176 -13.97 12.97 -3.25
CA TYR A 176 -13.82 13.13 -1.81
C TYR A 176 -12.43 13.66 -1.48
N SER A 177 -12.29 14.48 -0.43
CA SER A 177 -11.01 15.02 0.08
C SER A 177 -10.16 13.95 0.78
N LEU A 178 -9.85 12.90 0.02
CA LEU A 178 -9.05 11.77 0.46
C LEU A 178 -7.58 12.11 0.23
N ASN A 179 -6.86 12.11 1.35
CA ASN A 179 -5.45 12.40 1.40
C ASN A 179 -4.68 11.09 1.65
N THR A 180 -3.56 10.95 0.96
CA THR A 180 -2.66 9.81 1.05
C THR A 180 -1.32 10.30 1.55
N THR A 181 -0.74 9.61 2.53
CA THR A 181 0.59 9.94 3.06
C THR A 181 1.62 9.00 2.47
N ILE A 182 2.59 9.59 1.79
CA ILE A 182 3.71 8.89 1.14
C ILE A 182 5.00 9.31 1.83
N LEU A 183 5.85 8.34 2.12
CA LEU A 183 7.21 8.58 2.54
C LEU A 183 8.11 8.65 1.30
N MET A 184 8.75 9.79 1.12
CA MET A 184 9.80 10.02 0.14
C MET A 184 11.13 9.56 0.72
N VAL A 185 11.77 8.59 0.07
CA VAL A 185 13.15 8.23 0.38
C VAL A 185 14.05 9.15 -0.43
N CYS A 186 14.82 10.01 0.24
CA CYS A 186 15.74 10.92 -0.39
C CYS A 186 17.15 10.34 -0.48
N LYS A 187 17.92 10.74 -1.50
CA LYS A 187 19.36 10.47 -1.52
C LYS A 187 20.02 11.28 -0.38
N PRO A 188 21.03 10.71 0.33
CA PRO A 188 21.67 11.38 1.46
C PRO A 188 22.07 12.81 1.16
N HIS A 189 21.70 13.73 2.07
CA HIS A 189 21.97 15.17 1.99
C HIS A 189 21.43 15.88 0.73
N THR A 190 20.43 15.30 0.06
CA THR A 190 19.77 15.93 -1.10
C THR A 190 18.25 15.85 -0.97
N HIS A 191 17.54 16.70 -1.70
CA HIS A 191 16.10 16.62 -1.84
C HIS A 191 15.65 15.77 -3.04
N LYS A 192 16.56 14.95 -3.58
CA LYS A 192 16.27 14.09 -4.73
C LYS A 192 15.70 12.76 -4.23
N THR A 193 14.45 12.48 -4.57
CA THR A 193 13.75 11.26 -4.21
C THR A 193 14.27 10.08 -5.05
N ILE A 194 14.62 8.99 -4.37
CA ILE A 194 15.07 7.72 -4.97
C ILE A 194 13.99 6.64 -4.91
N ASP A 195 13.11 6.71 -3.91
CA ASP A 195 12.03 5.74 -3.73
C ASP A 195 10.84 6.33 -2.98
N HIS A 196 9.72 5.63 -3.03
CA HIS A 196 8.44 6.06 -2.47
C HIS A 196 7.80 4.91 -1.71
N ILE A 197 7.41 5.15 -0.46
CA ILE A 197 6.75 4.14 0.38
C ILE A 197 5.37 4.68 0.76
N LEU A 198 4.33 3.91 0.45
CA LEU A 198 2.98 4.22 0.90
C LEU A 198 2.86 3.97 2.41
N LEU A 199 2.68 5.03 3.20
CA LEU A 199 2.50 4.94 4.66
C LEU A 199 1.01 4.84 5.02
N ASP A 200 0.21 5.75 4.47
CA ASP A 200 -1.25 5.76 4.66
C ASP A 200 -1.93 5.84 3.29
N PRO A 201 -2.52 4.75 2.78
CA PRO A 201 -3.19 4.74 1.48
C PRO A 201 -4.37 5.70 1.36
N LEU A 202 -5.18 5.89 2.42
CA LEU A 202 -6.47 6.57 2.27
C LEU A 202 -7.07 6.96 3.62
N ARG A 203 -7.24 8.27 3.85
CA ARG A 203 -8.07 8.81 4.93
C ARG A 203 -8.82 10.07 4.49
N ILE A 204 -10.00 10.26 5.07
CA ILE A 204 -10.78 11.50 4.95
C ILE A 204 -10.12 12.58 5.81
N GLY A 205 -9.85 13.75 5.22
CA GLY A 205 -9.41 14.95 5.94
C GLY A 205 -8.05 14.82 6.63
N VAL A 206 -7.99 15.21 7.91
CA VAL A 206 -6.74 15.37 8.70
C VAL A 206 -6.14 14.03 9.13
N GLY A 207 -6.85 12.92 8.94
CA GLY A 207 -6.39 11.61 9.38
C GLY A 207 -5.06 11.16 8.76
N SER A 208 -4.76 11.57 7.54
CA SER A 208 -3.49 11.30 6.84
C SER A 208 -2.25 11.87 7.59
N TYR A 209 -2.43 12.97 8.32
CA TYR A 209 -1.39 13.60 9.12
C TYR A 209 -1.14 12.87 10.44
N MET A 210 -2.10 12.05 10.91
CA MET A 210 -2.04 11.39 12.23
C MET A 210 -0.96 10.32 12.30
N VAL A 211 -0.86 9.44 11.28
CA VAL A 211 0.14 8.37 11.25
C VAL A 211 1.55 8.95 11.16
N TRP A 212 1.74 9.97 10.33
CA TRP A 212 3.03 10.67 10.25
C TRP A 212 3.39 11.33 11.57
N GLY A 213 2.46 12.09 12.18
CA GLY A 213 2.69 12.73 13.48
C GLY A 213 3.05 11.74 14.57
N TRP A 214 2.37 10.59 14.62
CA TRP A 214 2.67 9.52 15.59
C TRP A 214 4.06 8.92 15.38
N VAL A 215 4.40 8.52 14.15
CA VAL A 215 5.71 7.92 13.82
C VAL A 215 6.84 8.92 14.04
N ASN A 216 6.65 10.18 13.64
CA ASN A 216 7.63 11.23 13.82
C ASN A 216 7.90 11.50 15.30
N ASN A 217 6.86 11.56 16.15
CA ASN A 217 7.05 11.66 17.60
C ASN A 217 7.75 10.43 18.20
N PHE A 218 7.43 9.21 17.71
CA PHE A 218 8.07 7.97 18.14
C PHE A 218 9.58 7.96 17.82
N MET A 219 9.94 8.41 16.62
CA MET A 219 11.32 8.43 16.12
C MET A 219 12.15 9.60 16.67
N CYS A 220 11.54 10.73 17.03
CA CYS A 220 12.23 11.92 17.54
C CYS A 220 12.36 11.99 19.07
N CYS A 221 12.13 10.89 19.80
CA CYS A 221 12.27 10.82 21.26
C CYS A 221 11.44 11.86 22.02
N ASN A 222 10.15 11.99 21.71
CA ASN A 222 9.27 12.77 22.57
C ASN A 222 8.89 11.92 23.80
N ASP A 223 9.42 12.26 24.99
CA ASP A 223 9.01 11.70 26.30
C ASP A 223 7.50 11.85 26.57
N LEU A 224 6.82 12.68 25.77
CA LEU A 224 5.39 12.91 25.78
C LEU A 224 4.56 11.72 25.28
N ILE A 225 5.15 10.78 24.51
CA ILE A 225 4.46 9.52 24.22
C ILE A 225 4.61 8.65 25.46
N ASN A 226 3.61 8.71 26.33
CA ASN A 226 3.38 7.67 27.31
C ASN A 226 3.00 6.39 26.55
N LEU A 227 4.00 5.69 25.98
CA LEU A 227 3.85 4.39 25.32
C LEU A 227 3.19 3.40 26.29
N ASN A 228 3.33 3.64 27.60
CA ASN A 228 2.75 2.89 28.69
C ASN A 228 1.30 3.25 29.04
N ALA A 229 0.58 4.04 28.24
CA ALA A 229 -0.87 4.27 28.38
C ALA A 229 -1.73 3.02 28.04
N GLY A 230 -1.27 1.83 28.44
CA GLY A 230 -2.12 0.69 28.74
C GLY A 230 -2.35 -0.36 27.65
N LYS A 231 -1.67 -0.31 26.50
CA LYS A 231 -1.96 -1.26 25.40
C LYS A 231 -1.00 -2.45 25.26
N TYR A 232 0.21 -2.42 25.82
CA TYR A 232 1.27 -3.38 25.45
C TYR A 232 1.61 -4.36 26.58
N LYS A 233 1.21 -5.61 26.40
CA LYS A 233 1.59 -6.75 27.26
C LYS A 233 2.66 -7.57 26.55
N SER A 234 3.56 -8.20 27.30
CA SER A 234 4.58 -9.15 26.79
C SER A 234 4.00 -10.20 25.83
N GLU A 235 2.75 -10.61 26.05
CA GLU A 235 1.98 -11.51 25.18
C GLU A 235 1.82 -10.99 23.74
N GLN A 236 1.59 -9.69 23.54
CA GLN A 236 1.45 -9.09 22.21
C GLN A 236 2.78 -9.05 21.46
N GLU A 237 3.89 -8.86 22.17
CA GLU A 237 5.23 -8.94 21.57
C GLU A 237 5.54 -10.36 21.11
N ILE A 238 5.22 -11.36 21.94
CA ILE A 238 5.38 -12.77 21.59
C ILE A 238 4.54 -13.10 20.35
N GLN A 239 3.28 -12.64 20.30
CA GLN A 239 2.41 -12.85 19.15
C GLN A 239 2.93 -12.14 17.90
N PHE A 240 3.38 -10.89 18.01
CA PHE A 240 4.00 -10.14 16.90
C PHE A 240 5.25 -10.85 16.38
N LYS A 241 6.18 -11.23 17.26
CA LYS A 241 7.40 -11.95 16.89
C LYS A 241 7.07 -13.30 16.23
N LYS A 242 6.07 -14.03 16.73
CA LYS A 242 5.66 -15.31 16.15
C LYS A 242 4.98 -15.16 14.79
N GLU A 243 3.97 -14.29 14.67
CA GLU A 243 3.13 -14.19 13.47
C GLU A 243 3.75 -13.34 12.37
N ILE A 244 4.47 -12.28 12.75
CA ILE A 244 5.05 -11.30 11.82
C ILE A 244 6.52 -11.61 11.60
N ILE A 245 7.35 -11.61 12.65
CA ILE A 245 8.80 -11.76 12.46
C ILE A 245 9.14 -13.16 11.95
N LYS A 246 8.79 -14.20 12.71
CA LYS A 246 8.99 -15.61 12.29
C LYS A 246 8.02 -16.01 11.18
N GLY A 247 6.73 -15.75 11.37
CA GLY A 247 5.66 -16.16 10.45
C GLY A 247 5.70 -15.48 9.08
N GLN A 248 6.27 -14.28 8.97
CA GLN A 248 6.57 -13.62 7.70
C GLN A 248 8.07 -13.55 7.42
N GLY A 249 8.91 -14.34 8.11
CA GLY A 249 10.36 -14.46 7.94
C GLY A 249 11.11 -13.13 7.72
N TRP A 250 10.86 -12.17 8.60
CA TRP A 250 11.70 -10.99 8.77
C TRP A 250 12.95 -11.41 9.57
N PRO A 251 14.14 -10.89 9.23
CA PRO A 251 15.31 -11.05 10.09
C PRO A 251 15.08 -10.55 11.52
N GLU A 252 15.47 -11.36 12.51
CA GLU A 252 15.25 -11.05 13.93
C GLU A 252 16.06 -9.83 14.40
N TRP A 253 17.24 -9.60 13.80
CA TRP A 253 18.11 -8.47 14.13
C TRP A 253 17.46 -7.09 13.95
N MET A 254 16.38 -6.96 13.17
CA MET A 254 15.66 -5.69 13.02
C MET A 254 14.91 -5.25 14.29
N VAL A 255 14.53 -6.22 15.13
CA VAL A 255 13.73 -6.04 16.34
C VAL A 255 14.48 -6.40 17.63
N GLU A 256 15.70 -6.93 17.51
CA GLU A 256 16.57 -7.27 18.65
C GLU A 256 17.59 -6.19 18.99
N ALA A 257 17.77 -5.20 18.11
CA ALA A 257 18.72 -4.11 18.27
C ALA A 257 18.24 -3.09 19.31
#